data_AF-A0A970GJJ3-F1
#
_entry.id   AF-A0A970GJJ3-F1
#
_cell.length_a   1.000
_cell.length_b   1.000
_cell.length_c   1.000
_cell.angle_alpha   90.00
_cell.angle_beta   90.00
_cell.angle_gamma   90.00
#
_symmetry.space_group_name_H-M   'P 1'
#
loop_
_entity.id
_entity.type
_entity.pdbx_description
1 polymer ?
#
loop_
_entity_poly.entity_id
_entity_poly.type
_entity_poly.pdbx_seq_one_letter_code
_entity_poly.pdbx_strand_id
1 'polypeptide(L)' 'MLLAAIDIGSNAVRLFFSNVFELNGEIIVEKASLVRIPLRLGEEVFKKGKISGAKADALVKT' A
#
# COMPACT_ATOMS: atom_id res chain seq x y z
N MET A 1 8.90 2.52 17.94
CA MET A 1 8.43 1.38 17.14
C MET A 1 8.25 1.82 15.69
N LEU A 2 8.66 1.03 14.72
CA LEU A 2 8.35 1.28 13.31
C LEU A 2 7.07 0.50 12.96
N LEU A 3 6.02 1.20 12.52
CA LEU A 3 4.79 0.61 12.02
C LEU A 3 4.75 0.69 10.49
N ALA A 4 4.06 -0.27 9.88
CA ALA A 4 3.82 -0.29 8.44
C ALA A 4 2.35 -0.58 8.13
N ALA A 5 1.84 -0.01 7.05
CA ALA A 5 0.51 -0.27 6.52
C ALA A 5 0.58 -0.48 5.00
N ILE A 6 -0.18 -1.46 4.51
CA ILE A 6 -0.34 -1.74 3.07
C ILE A 6 -1.78 -1.42 2.67
N ASP A 7 -1.95 -0.57 1.67
CA ASP A 7 -3.23 -0.22 1.06
C ASP A 7 -3.22 -0.68 -0.40
N ILE A 8 -4.10 -1.64 -0.75
CA ILE A 8 -4.21 -2.21 -2.10
C ILE A 8 -5.43 -1.60 -2.80
N GLY A 9 -5.20 -0.52 -3.54
CA GLY A 9 -6.22 0.13 -4.35
C GLY A 9 -6.31 -0.42 -5.77
N SER A 10 -7.44 -0.16 -6.43
CA SER A 10 -7.65 -0.53 -7.84
C SER A 10 -6.67 0.16 -8.81
N ASN A 11 -6.13 1.32 -8.44
CA ASN A 11 -5.18 2.06 -9.29
C ASN A 11 -3.72 1.88 -8.84
N ALA A 12 -3.48 1.91 -7.53
CA ALA A 12 -2.14 1.84 -6.96
C ALA A 12 -2.17 1.11 -5.62
N VAL A 13 -1.04 0.47 -5.32
CA VAL A 13 -0.72 -0.03 -3.99
C VAL A 13 0.11 1.03 -3.28
N ARG A 14 -0.11 1.20 -1.98
CA ARG A 14 0.70 2.06 -1.12
C ARG A 14 1.28 1.25 0.03
N LEU A 15 2.54 1.52 0.33
CA LEU A 15 3.21 1.05 1.52
C LEU A 15 3.60 2.26 2.35
N PHE A 16 3.03 2.37 3.54
CA PHE A 16 3.25 3.46 4.47
C PHE A 16 4.06 2.97 5.66
N PHE A 17 5.05 3.74 6.08
CA PHE A 17 5.85 3.50 7.27
C PHE A 17 5.78 4.70 8.21
N SER A 18 5.62 4.45 9.51
CA SER A 18 5.64 5.50 10.53
C SER A 18 6.46 5.12 11.75
N ASN A 19 7.25 6.08 12.24
CA ASN A 19 7.86 6.00 13.55
C ASN A 19 6.80 6.35 14.60
N VAL A 20 6.56 5.43 15.52
CA VAL A 20 5.65 5.63 16.66
C VAL A 20 6.46 5.57 17.95
N PHE A 21 6.43 6.66 18.72
CA PHE A 21 7.14 6.77 19.98
C PHE A 21 6.37 7.67 20.93
N GLU A 22 6.69 7.57 22.22
CA GLU A 22 6.10 8.40 23.26
C GLU A 22 7.00 9.61 23.52
N LEU A 23 6.40 10.79 23.64
CA LEU A 23 7.08 12.02 24.01
C LEU A 23 6.19 12.76 25.01
N ASN A 24 6.70 13.02 26.22
CA ASN A 24 5.97 13.72 27.29
C ASN A 24 4.60 13.11 27.64
N GLY A 25 4.46 11.79 27.59
CA GLY A 25 3.18 11.10 27.85
C GLY A 25 2.23 11.05 26.65
N GLU A 26 2.61 11.62 25.50
CA GLU A 26 1.82 11.60 24.27
C GLU A 26 2.41 10.64 23.24
N ILE A 27 1.53 9.93 22.51
CA ILE A 27 1.94 9.08 21.39
C ILE A 27 2.11 9.95 20.15
N ILE A 28 3.34 10.03 19.64
CA ILE A 28 3.68 10.70 18.39
C ILE A 28 3.75 9.68 17.26
N VAL A 29 3.14 10.01 16.13
CA VAL A 29 3.21 9.24 14.89
C VAL A 29 3.84 10.11 13.80
N GLU A 30 5.10 9.83 13.49
CA GLU A 30 5.85 10.53 12.46
C GLU A 30 5.87 9.70 11.17
N LYS A 31 5.52 10.30 10.04
CA LYS A 31 5.62 9.65 8.73
C LYS A 31 7.09 9.46 8.36
N ALA A 32 7.52 8.20 8.27
CA ALA A 32 8.87 7.84 7.84
C ALA A 32 8.95 7.73 6.31
N SER A 33 8.01 7.03 5.68
CA SER A 33 7.98 6.85 4.22
C SER A 33 6.59 6.54 3.70
N LEU A 34 6.35 6.88 2.44
CA LEU A 34 5.17 6.46 1.69
C LEU A 34 5.60 6.09 0.27
N VAL A 35 5.58 4.80 -0.03
CA VAL A 35 5.86 4.26 -1.35
C VAL A 35 4.54 4.05 -2.08
N ARG A 36 4.49 4.43 -3.36
CA ARG A 36 3.33 4.23 -4.23
C ARG A 36 3.72 3.39 -5.45
N ILE A 37 3.16 2.20 -5.57
CA ILE A 37 3.35 1.33 -6.74
C ILE A 37 2.13 1.43 -7.68
N PRO A 38 2.30 1.89 -8.93
CA PRO A 38 1.22 1.89 -9.91
C PRO A 38 1.00 0.47 -10.46
N LEU A 39 -0.17 -0.13 -10.17
CA LEU A 39 -0.52 -1.49 -10.60
C LEU A 39 -1.76 -1.53 -11.51
N ARG A 40 -2.66 -0.55 -11.44
CA ARG A 40 -3.85 -0.39 -12.30
C ARG A 40 -4.69 -1.67 -12.43
N LEU A 41 -4.96 -2.34 -11.32
CA LEU A 41 -5.81 -3.53 -11.24
C LEU A 41 -7.23 -3.28 -11.79
N GLY A 42 -7.75 -2.07 -11.58
CA GLY A 42 -9.09 -1.66 -11.98
C GLY A 42 -9.31 -1.71 -13.49
N GLU A 43 -8.29 -1.46 -14.32
CA GLU A 43 -8.44 -1.47 -15.79
C GLU A 43 -8.94 -2.82 -16.32
N GLU A 44 -8.50 -3.93 -15.70
CA GLU A 44 -8.98 -5.26 -16.06
C GLU A 44 -10.33 -5.57 -15.42
N VAL A 45 -10.54 -5.17 -14.16
CA VAL A 45 -11.81 -5.40 -13.46
C VAL A 45 -12.97 -4.69 -14.17
N PHE A 46 -12.79 -3.44 -14.61
CA PHE A 46 -13.82 -2.70 -15.34
C PHE A 46 -14.21 -3.36 -16.68
N LYS A 47 -13.28 -4.08 -17.31
CA LYS A 47 -13.51 -4.72 -18.63
C LYS A 47 -13.93 -6.18 -18.53
N LYS A 48 -13.37 -6.92 -17.58
CA LYS A 48 -13.43 -8.39 -17.50
C LYS A 48 -14.08 -8.91 -16.20
N GLY A 49 -14.38 -8.02 -15.26
CA GLY A 49 -14.89 -8.38 -13.92
C GLY A 49 -13.86 -9.03 -13.00
N LYS A 50 -12.61 -9.20 -13.45
CA LYS A 50 -11.52 -9.83 -12.68
C LYS A 50 -10.15 -9.35 -13.16
N ILE A 51 -9.16 -9.45 -12.30
CA ILE A 51 -7.74 -9.31 -12.69
C ILE A 51 -7.24 -10.59 -13.36
N SER A 52 -6.31 -10.45 -14.29
CA SER A 52 -5.62 -11.59 -14.90
C SER A 52 -4.61 -12.23 -13.95
N GLY A 53 -4.22 -13.48 -14.22
CA GLY A 53 -3.13 -14.14 -13.48
C GLY A 53 -1.84 -13.35 -13.52
N ALA A 54 -1.49 -12.78 -14.69
CA ALA A 54 -0.32 -11.91 -14.82
C ALA A 54 -0.37 -10.66 -13.91
N LYS A 55 -1.56 -10.06 -13.70
CA LYS A 55 -1.73 -8.95 -12.74
C LYS A 55 -1.63 -9.41 -11.29
N ALA A 56 -2.12 -10.60 -10.96
CA ALA A 56 -1.94 -11.19 -9.63
C ALA A 56 -0.45 -11.46 -9.35
N ASP A 57 0.27 -12.04 -10.30
CA ASP A 57 1.71 -12.29 -10.17
C ASP A 57 2.52 -10.99 -10.02
N ALA A 58 2.15 -9.95 -10.76
CA ALA A 58 2.78 -8.63 -10.62
C ALA A 58 2.54 -8.02 -9.23
N LEU A 59 1.34 -8.19 -8.66
CA LEU A 59 1.03 -7.73 -7.30
C LEU A 59 1.86 -8.48 -6.25
N VAL A 60 2.05 -9.79 -6.39
CA VAL A 60 2.84 -10.61 -5.45
C VAL A 60 4.34 -10.29 -5.51
N LYS A 61 4.86 -9.86 -6.66
CA LYS A 61 6.28 -9.49 -6.85
C LYS A 61 6.62 -8.03 -6.52
N THR A 62 5.61 -7.24 -6.15
CA THR A 62 5.76 -5.82 -5.79
C THR A 62 6.29 -5.67 -4.37
#